data_AF-A0A843XWK6-F1
#
_entry.id   AF-A0A843XWK6-F1
#
_cell.length_a   1.000
_cell.length_b   1.000
_cell.length_c   1.000
_cell.angle_alpha   90.00
_cell.angle_beta   90.00
_cell.angle_gamma   90.00
#
_symmetry.space_group_name_H-M   'P 1'
#
loop_
_entity.id
_entity.type
_entity.pdbx_description
1 polymer ?
#
loop_
_entity_poly.entity_id
_entity_poly.type
_entity_poly.pdbx_seq_one_letter_code
_entity_poly.pdbx_strand_id
1 'polypeptide(L)'
;MLHNYEDHSGGRIWVLWNGAAIQMHSVKTTSQLIHLDCTELISGKVSHLTAHSTFYSTVQSAWNSDVQGTPLFVLCQKLRVVKAALKVWNRDDFGTIHHRVQCAASVLHVAQLNLSTDPMNNEYGKREKQAREDYLHSLRMEASYAKQLAKQHCLGP
;
A
#
# COMPACT_ATOMS: atom_id res chain seq x y z
N MET A 1 -16.74 -7.55 -17.69
CA MET A 1 -17.70 -6.63 -17.02
C MET A 1 -18.58 -7.47 -16.12
N LEU A 2 -18.91 -6.98 -14.93
CA LEU A 2 -19.83 -7.62 -13.98
C LEU A 2 -20.95 -6.64 -13.64
N HIS A 3 -22.15 -7.16 -13.44
CA HIS A 3 -23.35 -6.38 -13.15
C HIS A 3 -24.29 -7.16 -12.23
N ASN A 4 -25.21 -6.47 -11.57
CA ASN A 4 -26.17 -7.10 -10.66
C ASN A 4 -27.58 -7.34 -11.24
N TYR A 5 -27.73 -7.38 -12.57
CA TYR A 5 -29.04 -7.59 -13.20
C TYR A 5 -29.65 -8.97 -12.92
N GLU A 6 -28.82 -10.00 -12.71
CA GLU A 6 -29.32 -11.35 -12.39
C GLU A 6 -30.04 -11.39 -11.02
N ASP A 7 -29.64 -10.52 -10.08
CA ASP A 7 -30.23 -10.45 -8.74
C ASP A 7 -31.31 -9.36 -8.61
N HIS A 8 -31.42 -8.45 -9.59
CA HIS A 8 -32.42 -7.39 -9.55
C HIS A 8 -32.75 -6.83 -10.94
N SER A 9 -34.02 -6.86 -11.31
CA SER A 9 -34.53 -6.39 -12.62
C SER A 9 -34.26 -4.91 -12.89
N GLY A 10 -34.13 -4.09 -11.84
CA GLY A 10 -33.71 -2.69 -11.92
C GLY A 10 -32.25 -2.44 -11.52
N GLY A 11 -31.37 -3.44 -11.64
CA GLY A 11 -29.95 -3.35 -11.30
C GLY A 11 -29.24 -2.16 -11.96
N ARG A 12 -28.33 -1.50 -11.25
CA ARG A 12 -27.59 -0.32 -11.75
C ARG A 12 -26.13 -0.31 -11.31
N ILE A 13 -25.63 -1.42 -10.78
CA ILE A 13 -24.25 -1.53 -10.32
C ILE A 13 -23.46 -2.22 -11.44
N TRP A 14 -22.52 -1.49 -12.02
CA TRP A 14 -21.66 -1.96 -13.11
C TRP A 14 -20.22 -1.90 -12.64
N VAL A 15 -19.51 -3.01 -12.75
CA VAL A 15 -18.07 -3.06 -12.49
C VAL A 15 -17.34 -3.35 -13.79
N LEU A 16 -16.47 -2.41 -14.13
CA LEU A 16 -15.61 -2.41 -15.30
C LEU A 16 -14.15 -2.48 -14.84
N TRP A 17 -13.34 -3.26 -15.53
CA TRP A 17 -11.92 -3.41 -15.26
C TRP A 17 -11.15 -3.73 -16.54
N ASN A 18 -9.84 -3.55 -16.50
CA ASN A 18 -8.95 -3.98 -17.57
C ASN A 18 -8.66 -5.48 -17.43
N GLY A 19 -9.26 -6.30 -18.29
CA GLY A 19 -9.08 -7.77 -18.28
C GLY A 19 -7.66 -8.25 -18.58
N ALA A 20 -6.80 -7.40 -19.16
CA ALA A 20 -5.37 -7.72 -19.34
C ALA A 20 -4.54 -7.51 -18.06
N ALA A 21 -5.06 -6.74 -17.09
CA ALA A 21 -4.35 -6.41 -15.85
C ALA A 21 -4.92 -7.15 -14.64
N ILE A 22 -6.24 -7.34 -14.59
CA ILE A 22 -6.95 -7.89 -13.43
C ILE A 22 -7.96 -8.94 -13.88
N GLN A 23 -7.93 -10.10 -13.26
CA GLN A 23 -9.01 -11.09 -13.30
C GLN A 23 -10.00 -10.78 -12.19
N MET A 24 -11.29 -10.76 -12.51
CA MET A 24 -12.36 -10.55 -11.55
C MET A 24 -13.25 -11.79 -11.49
N HIS A 25 -13.54 -12.24 -10.27
CA HIS A 25 -14.52 -13.29 -10.00
C HIS A 25 -15.60 -12.75 -9.07
N SER A 26 -16.88 -12.98 -9.39
CA SER A 26 -18.00 -12.58 -8.53
C SER A 26 -18.13 -13.57 -7.37
N VAL A 27 -17.99 -13.09 -6.13
CA VAL A 27 -18.17 -13.91 -4.91
C VAL A 27 -19.65 -13.92 -4.51
N LYS A 28 -20.29 -12.76 -4.52
CA LYS A 28 -21.71 -12.62 -4.19
C LYS A 28 -22.26 -11.35 -4.82
N THR A 29 -23.46 -11.43 -5.37
CA THR A 29 -24.18 -10.26 -5.88
C THR A 29 -25.53 -10.12 -5.19
N THR A 30 -25.99 -8.88 -5.02
CA THR A 30 -27.31 -8.52 -4.49
C THR A 30 -27.83 -7.30 -5.25
N SER A 31 -29.06 -6.87 -4.93
CA SER A 31 -29.61 -5.61 -5.44
C SER A 31 -28.79 -4.37 -5.08
N GLN A 32 -27.93 -4.43 -4.06
CA GLN A 32 -27.21 -3.28 -3.51
C GLN A 32 -25.68 -3.47 -3.43
N LEU A 33 -25.15 -4.64 -3.77
CA LEU A 33 -23.73 -4.96 -3.59
C LEU A 33 -23.24 -5.99 -4.61
N ILE A 34 -22.03 -5.80 -5.12
CA ILE A 34 -21.26 -6.82 -5.85
C ILE A 34 -19.97 -7.05 -5.06
N HIS A 35 -19.85 -8.22 -4.44
CA HIS A 35 -18.63 -8.68 -3.80
C HIS A 35 -17.77 -9.40 -4.83
N LEU A 36 -16.55 -8.93 -4.99
CA LEU A 36 -15.60 -9.43 -5.98
C LEU A 36 -14.36 -9.98 -5.30
N ASP A 37 -13.84 -11.05 -5.87
CA ASP A 37 -12.48 -11.48 -5.70
C ASP A 37 -11.68 -10.99 -6.91
N CYS A 38 -10.51 -10.41 -6.66
CA CYS A 38 -9.72 -9.71 -7.65
C CYS A 38 -8.30 -10.29 -7.64
N THR A 39 -7.88 -10.87 -8.75
CA THR A 39 -6.51 -11.38 -8.92
C THR A 39 -5.78 -10.52 -9.94
N GLU A 40 -4.65 -9.95 -9.53
CA GLU A 40 -3.78 -9.24 -10.47
C GLU A 40 -3.12 -10.27 -11.40
N LEU A 41 -3.36 -10.14 -12.71
CA LEU A 41 -2.85 -11.07 -13.71
C LEU A 41 -1.44 -10.70 -14.14
N ILE A 42 -1.21 -9.41 -14.38
CA ILE A 42 0.10 -8.88 -14.75
C ILE A 42 0.23 -7.45 -14.22
N SER A 43 0.85 -7.32 -13.06
CA SER A 43 1.70 -6.16 -12.80
C SER A 43 2.74 -6.56 -11.78
N GLY A 44 4.02 -6.39 -12.13
CA GLY A 44 5.09 -6.31 -11.12
C GLY A 44 4.95 -5.09 -10.18
N LYS A 45 3.77 -4.44 -10.14
CA LYS A 45 3.42 -3.34 -9.26
C LYS A 45 2.74 -3.90 -8.01
N VAL A 46 3.54 -4.39 -7.08
CA VAL A 46 3.08 -4.37 -5.70
C VAL A 46 3.00 -2.90 -5.29
N SER A 47 1.82 -2.44 -4.88
CA SER A 47 1.71 -1.10 -4.33
C SER A 47 2.62 -1.01 -3.10
N HIS A 48 3.41 0.04 -2.97
CA HIS A 48 4.29 0.20 -1.80
C HIS A 48 3.53 0.17 -0.47
N LEU A 49 2.21 0.46 -0.51
CA LEU A 49 1.31 0.32 0.62
C LEU A 49 1.11 -1.16 0.98
N THR A 50 0.67 -1.99 0.02
CA THR A 50 0.43 -3.44 0.25
C THR A 50 1.73 -4.23 0.49
N ALA A 51 2.87 -3.72 0.05
CA ALA A 51 4.19 -4.28 0.39
C ALA A 51 4.63 -3.97 1.83
N HIS A 52 4.04 -2.96 2.47
CA HIS A 52 4.43 -2.57 3.82
C HIS A 52 3.92 -3.59 4.84
N SER A 53 4.80 -4.05 5.73
CA SER A 53 4.51 -5.14 6.66
C SER A 53 3.32 -4.87 7.59
N THR A 54 3.06 -3.61 7.92
CA THR A 54 1.96 -3.20 8.82
C THR A 54 0.67 -2.80 8.11
N PHE A 55 0.67 -2.71 6.77
CA PHE A 55 -0.52 -2.26 6.04
C PHE A 55 -1.74 -3.15 6.30
N TYR A 56 -1.55 -4.47 6.17
CA TYR A 56 -2.64 -5.43 6.36
C TYR A 56 -3.16 -5.42 7.79
N SER A 57 -2.28 -5.36 8.79
CA SER A 57 -2.70 -5.33 10.20
C SER A 57 -3.44 -4.03 10.55
N THR A 58 -3.04 -2.88 10.00
CA THR A 58 -3.77 -1.62 10.15
C THR A 58 -5.18 -1.70 9.56
N VAL A 59 -5.32 -2.21 8.32
CA VAL A 59 -6.63 -2.37 7.67
C VAL A 59 -7.51 -3.34 8.45
N GLN A 60 -6.97 -4.49 8.85
CA GLN A 60 -7.70 -5.52 9.57
C GLN A 60 -8.20 -5.02 10.93
N SER A 61 -7.34 -4.34 11.69
CA SER A 61 -7.72 -3.74 12.98
C SER A 61 -8.85 -2.72 12.80
N ALA A 62 -8.73 -1.82 11.82
CA ALA A 62 -9.75 -0.82 11.54
C ALA A 62 -11.08 -1.44 11.07
N TRP A 63 -11.02 -2.47 10.23
CA TRP A 63 -12.20 -3.19 9.71
C TRP A 63 -12.96 -3.94 10.80
N ASN A 64 -12.24 -4.47 11.79
CA ASN A 64 -12.81 -5.21 12.92
C ASN A 64 -13.37 -4.31 14.02
N SER A 65 -13.41 -2.98 13.82
CA SER A 65 -14.11 -2.06 14.71
C SER A 65 -15.60 -2.44 14.86
N ASP A 66 -16.09 -2.34 16.11
CA ASP A 66 -17.50 -2.55 16.40
C ASP A 66 -18.31 -1.36 15.89
N VAL A 67 -19.28 -1.66 15.03
CA VAL A 67 -20.18 -0.67 14.44
C VAL A 67 -21.56 -1.30 14.38
N GLN A 68 -22.51 -0.64 15.02
CA GLN A 68 -23.91 -1.07 15.08
C GLN A 68 -24.77 -0.24 14.12
N GLY A 69 -25.76 -0.87 13.51
CA GLY A 69 -26.70 -0.22 12.61
C GLY A 69 -27.15 -1.11 11.46
N THR A 70 -27.76 -0.51 10.44
CA THR A 70 -28.15 -1.24 9.23
C THR A 70 -26.91 -1.71 8.46
N PRO A 71 -26.97 -2.82 7.70
CA PRO A 71 -25.80 -3.35 6.99
C PRO A 71 -25.05 -2.33 6.11
N LEU A 72 -25.80 -1.47 5.41
CA LEU A 72 -25.20 -0.42 4.58
C LEU A 72 -24.53 0.66 5.43
N PHE A 73 -25.14 1.04 6.56
CA PHE A 73 -24.52 1.98 7.50
C PHE A 73 -23.24 1.40 8.10
N VAL A 74 -23.26 0.14 8.52
CA VAL A 74 -22.09 -0.57 9.05
C VAL A 74 -20.96 -0.59 8.02
N LEU A 75 -21.25 -0.96 6.76
CA LEU A 75 -20.26 -0.96 5.69
C LEU A 75 -19.66 0.44 5.47
N CYS A 76 -20.51 1.46 5.29
CA CYS A 76 -20.06 2.84 5.09
C CYS A 76 -19.18 3.33 6.25
N GLN A 77 -19.56 3.03 7.48
CA GLN A 77 -18.82 3.46 8.65
C GLN A 77 -17.50 2.70 8.80
N LYS A 78 -17.47 1.39 8.56
CA LYS A 78 -16.23 0.61 8.53
C LYS A 78 -15.25 1.15 7.48
N LEU A 79 -15.74 1.47 6.28
CA LEU A 79 -14.92 2.11 5.24
C LEU A 79 -14.37 3.47 5.68
N ARG A 80 -15.14 4.27 6.43
CA ARG A 80 -14.67 5.54 7.00
C ARG A 80 -13.59 5.34 8.05
N VAL A 81 -13.74 4.35 8.94
CA VAL A 81 -12.75 4.00 9.97
C VAL A 81 -11.44 3.55 9.31
N VAL A 82 -11.51 2.64 8.34
CA VAL A 82 -10.35 2.18 7.57
C VAL A 82 -9.66 3.33 6.85
N LYS A 83 -10.43 4.21 6.19
CA LYS A 83 -9.88 5.40 5.53
C LYS A 83 -9.16 6.32 6.52
N ALA A 84 -9.71 6.53 7.71
CA ALA A 84 -9.07 7.34 8.74
C ALA A 84 -7.79 6.71 9.27
N ALA A 85 -7.82 5.41 9.58
CA ALA A 85 -6.64 4.65 10.02
C ALA A 85 -5.53 4.69 8.97
N LEU A 86 -5.87 4.47 7.69
CA LEU A 86 -4.91 4.55 6.59
C LEU A 86 -4.34 5.95 6.40
N LYS A 87 -5.09 7.02 6.67
CA LYS A 87 -4.54 8.39 6.62
C LYS A 87 -3.49 8.62 7.70
N VAL A 88 -3.76 8.18 8.93
CA VAL A 88 -2.82 8.28 10.05
C VAL A 88 -1.59 7.43 9.77
N TRP A 89 -1.80 6.16 9.43
CA TRP A 89 -0.72 5.25 9.06
C TRP A 89 0.13 5.78 7.91
N ASN A 90 -0.49 6.29 6.85
CA ASN A 90 0.25 6.87 5.73
C ASN A 90 1.05 8.10 6.16
N ARG A 91 0.53 8.93 7.08
CA ARG A 91 1.27 10.06 7.62
C ARG A 91 2.45 9.62 8.48
N ASP A 92 2.28 8.62 9.33
CA ASP A 92 3.31 8.26 10.32
C ASP A 92 4.43 7.43 9.65
N ASP A 93 4.08 6.48 8.78
CA ASP A 93 5.05 5.64 8.07
C ASP A 93 5.72 6.36 6.88
N PHE A 94 4.97 7.17 6.11
CA PHE A 94 5.52 7.88 4.95
C PHE A 94 5.87 9.34 5.20
N GLY A 95 5.30 9.99 6.22
CA GLY A 95 5.68 11.36 6.59
C GLY A 95 7.10 11.46 7.13
N THR A 96 7.67 10.35 7.62
CA THR A 96 9.07 10.26 8.07
C THR A 96 10.02 9.73 6.99
N ILE A 97 9.54 9.45 5.78
CA ILE A 97 10.35 8.77 4.75
C ILE A 97 11.61 9.54 4.38
N HIS A 98 11.50 10.86 4.28
CA HIS A 98 12.63 11.73 3.98
C HIS A 98 13.69 11.68 5.09
N HIS A 99 13.26 11.73 6.35
CA HIS A 99 14.15 11.57 7.50
C HIS A 99 14.81 10.18 7.53
N ARG A 100 14.07 9.12 7.17
CA ARG A 100 14.62 7.75 7.09
C ARG A 100 15.71 7.65 6.00
N VAL A 101 15.51 8.28 4.85
CA VAL A 101 16.54 8.36 3.79
C VAL A 101 17.79 9.08 4.30
N GLN A 102 17.63 10.21 5.01
CA GLN A 102 18.75 10.94 5.61
C GLN A 102 19.49 10.11 6.66
N CYS A 103 18.79 9.46 7.58
CA CYS A 103 19.40 8.58 8.57
C CYS A 103 20.16 7.41 7.91
N ALA A 104 19.56 6.76 6.91
CA ALA A 104 20.20 5.67 6.18
C ALA A 104 21.44 6.14 5.42
N ALA A 105 21.42 7.35 4.83
CA ALA A 105 22.58 7.96 4.20
C ALA A 105 23.72 8.20 5.20
N SER A 106 23.42 8.71 6.40
CA SER A 106 24.41 8.91 7.46
C SER A 106 25.01 7.58 7.95
N VAL A 107 24.20 6.53 8.10
CA VAL A 107 24.67 5.18 8.47
C VAL A 107 25.58 4.60 7.39
N LEU A 108 25.20 4.73 6.11
CA LEU A 108 26.03 4.30 4.99
C LEU A 108 27.37 5.06 4.97
N HIS A 109 27.35 6.37 5.19
CA HIS A 109 28.57 7.17 5.24
C HIS A 109 29.53 6.70 6.33
N VAL A 110 29.04 6.44 7.55
CA VAL A 110 29.85 5.88 8.64
C VAL A 110 30.39 4.49 8.28
N ALA A 111 29.58 3.63 7.65
CA ALA A 111 30.02 2.31 7.24
C ALA A 111 31.14 2.37 6.17
N GLN A 112 31.04 3.31 5.22
CA GLN A 112 32.07 3.57 4.21
C GLN A 112 33.36 4.09 4.84
N LEU A 113 33.28 4.97 5.84
CA LEU A 113 34.44 5.44 6.59
C LEU A 113 35.15 4.29 7.31
N ASN A 114 34.41 3.43 8.02
CA ASN A 114 34.99 2.28 8.71
C ASN A 114 35.68 1.30 7.72
N LEU A 115 35.09 1.08 6.55
CA LEU A 115 35.71 0.25 5.51
C LEU A 115 36.97 0.91 4.92
N SER A 116 36.99 2.24 4.81
CA SER A 116 38.18 2.97 4.32
C SER A 116 39.36 2.91 5.30
N THR A 117 39.09 2.77 6.60
CA THR A 117 40.13 2.65 7.63
C THR A 117 40.75 1.25 7.67
N ASP A 118 39.97 0.20 7.36
CA ASP A 118 40.47 -1.18 7.28
C ASP A 118 39.75 -1.93 6.13
N PRO A 119 40.31 -1.85 4.90
CA PRO A 119 39.68 -2.42 3.71
C PRO A 119 39.63 -3.95 3.68
N MET A 120 40.44 -4.65 4.49
CA MET A 120 40.48 -6.12 4.54
C MET A 120 39.55 -6.68 5.60
N ASN A 121 38.90 -5.81 6.39
CA ASN A 121 37.95 -6.23 7.40
C ASN A 121 36.63 -6.68 6.76
N ASN A 122 36.44 -7.99 6.73
CA ASN A 122 35.24 -8.61 6.18
C ASN A 122 33.94 -8.15 6.88
N GLU A 123 33.99 -7.82 8.18
CA GLU A 123 32.81 -7.32 8.91
C GLU A 123 32.44 -5.89 8.48
N TYR A 124 33.42 -5.02 8.22
CA TYR A 124 33.14 -3.68 7.65
C TYR A 124 32.57 -3.78 6.24
N GLY A 125 33.08 -4.71 5.43
CA GLY A 125 32.53 -4.97 4.09
C GLY A 125 31.06 -5.43 4.13
N LYS A 126 30.71 -6.35 5.05
CA LYS A 126 29.31 -6.77 5.24
C LYS A 126 28.42 -5.64 5.72
N ARG A 127 28.88 -4.82 6.67
CA ARG A 127 28.10 -3.69 7.21
C ARG A 127 27.86 -2.60 6.17
N GLU A 128 28.87 -2.26 5.36
CA GLU A 128 28.69 -1.32 4.24
C GLU A 128 27.66 -1.84 3.24
N LYS A 129 27.77 -3.13 2.86
CA LYS A 129 26.82 -3.74 1.94
C LYS A 129 25.39 -3.66 2.47
N GLN A 130 25.16 -4.02 3.73
CA GLN A 130 23.85 -3.94 4.36
C GLN A 130 23.33 -2.50 4.42
N ALA A 131 24.14 -1.55 4.90
CA ALA A 131 23.75 -0.15 5.00
C ALA A 131 23.39 0.44 3.61
N ARG A 132 24.09 -0.01 2.56
CA ARG A 132 23.79 0.38 1.18
C ARG A 132 22.46 -0.20 0.70
N GLU A 133 22.18 -1.46 1.01
CA GLU A 133 20.91 -2.09 0.69
C GLU A 133 19.74 -1.38 1.40
N ASP A 134 19.90 -1.03 2.67
CA ASP A 134 18.89 -0.30 3.47
C ASP A 134 18.66 1.12 2.94
N TYR A 135 19.72 1.81 2.54
CA TYR A 135 19.63 3.13 1.90
C TYR A 135 18.90 3.08 0.55
N LEU A 136 19.28 2.12 -0.30
CA LEU A 136 18.61 1.90 -1.60
C LEU A 136 17.13 1.52 -1.43
N HIS A 137 16.80 0.72 -0.42
CA HIS A 137 15.42 0.40 -0.09
C HIS A 137 14.64 1.68 0.30
N SER A 138 15.21 2.49 1.19
CA SER A 138 14.58 3.74 1.64
C SER A 138 14.35 4.72 0.48
N LEU A 139 15.32 4.86 -0.44
CA LEU A 139 15.19 5.67 -1.65
C LEU A 139 14.08 5.18 -2.59
N ARG A 140 13.95 3.85 -2.79
CA ARG A 140 12.88 3.27 -3.61
C ARG A 140 11.51 3.61 -3.04
N MET A 141 11.37 3.54 -1.72
CA MET A 141 10.13 3.88 -1.03
C MET A 141 9.81 5.38 -1.20
N GLU A 142 10.79 6.28 -1.05
CA GLU A 142 10.60 7.73 -1.26
C GLU A 142 10.18 8.05 -2.70
N ALA A 143 10.84 7.46 -3.70
CA ALA A 143 10.50 7.64 -5.12
C ALA A 143 9.08 7.12 -5.45
N SER A 144 8.70 5.97 -4.88
CA SER A 144 7.35 5.42 -5.04
C SER A 144 6.29 6.32 -4.41
N TYR A 145 6.57 6.88 -3.22
CA TYR A 145 5.70 7.84 -2.55
C TYR A 145 5.53 9.12 -3.37
N ALA A 146 6.63 9.71 -3.86
CA ALA A 146 6.59 10.90 -4.72
C ALA A 146 5.76 10.67 -5.99
N LYS A 147 5.88 9.49 -6.62
CA LYS A 147 5.07 9.10 -7.78
C LYS A 147 3.58 9.04 -7.46
N GLN A 148 3.21 8.55 -6.27
CA GLN A 148 1.82 8.52 -5.83
C GLN A 148 1.29 9.92 -5.58
N LEU A 149 2.05 10.79 -4.89
CA LEU A 149 1.66 12.19 -4.69
C LEU A 149 1.47 12.92 -6.01
N ALA A 150 2.39 12.74 -6.97
CA ALA A 150 2.25 13.29 -8.31
C ALA A 150 0.98 12.79 -8.99
N LYS A 151 0.69 11.48 -8.93
CA LYS A 151 -0.56 10.92 -9.48
C LYS A 151 -1.80 11.51 -8.81
N GLN A 152 -1.80 11.67 -7.49
CA GLN A 152 -2.92 12.28 -6.76
C GLN A 152 -3.10 13.75 -7.14
N HIS A 153 -2.00 14.51 -7.26
CA HIS A 153 -2.02 15.90 -7.69
C HIS A 153 -2.55 16.03 -9.13
N CYS A 154 -2.13 15.15 -10.05
CA CYS A 154 -2.63 15.11 -11.42
C CYS A 154 -4.07 14.59 -11.56
N LEU A 155 -4.67 14.06 -10.48
CA LEU A 155 -6.03 13.53 -10.44
C LEU A 155 -6.97 14.32 -9.50
N GLY A 156 -6.47 15.38 -8.86
CA GLY A 156 -7.27 16.37 -8.14
C GLY A 156 -7.86 17.41 -9.11
N PRO A 157 -8.94 18.12 -8.74
CA PRO A 157 -9.70 18.98 -9.66
C PRO A 157 -8.86 20.10 -10.28
#